data_AF-A0A7Z1TRT2-F1
#
_entry.id   AF-A0A7Z1TRT2-F1
#
_cell.length_a   1.000
_cell.length_b   1.000
_cell.length_c   1.000
_cell.angle_alpha   90.00
_cell.angle_beta   90.00
_cell.angle_gamma   90.00
#
_symmetry.space_group_name_H-M   'P 1'
#
loop_
_entity.id
_entity.type
_entity.pdbx_description
1 polymer ?
#
loop_
_entity_poly.entity_id
_entity_poly.type
_entity_poly.pdbx_seq_one_letter_code
_entity_poly.pdbx_strand_id
1 'polypeptide(L)'
;MRQVNLLGALAALAALTARPAGATWSIVAADAETQEVVVASATCLTGFDLKRYLPVIVVGKGGGAAQSYVDSSGQRRLIMWNGFLAGLTAQEIVDQLMALPSSAQHQHGVAETTNATSATHTGASCGAYAGGVVGSAGTVHYAIQGNVLTGSPVITLAEQAFVNTPGDLPAKTMAAMEAARSMGGDGRCSCDPGNPTGCGSPPPFFEKSAHVGFLLVSRFGDTDDPACTAAGCADGDYFMAFNIAFQQASDPDPVYQLQALFEDARLDLLGRPDAIASTVSFAHSNPLAGEWLLRVELRDWQGALLGHGVATFTVEHAPESDQVTTIGDIVDLGDGSYEVTLTETGSLGVDVFLITADDGIRPVVLPPRRATLELLPVFSDGFESGDTSAWSATVP
;
A
#
# COMPACT_ATOMS: atom_id res chain seq x y z
N MET A 1 -32.55 72.71 -8.84
CA MET A 1 -31.96 72.81 -10.20
C MET A 1 -30.51 72.36 -10.09
N ARG A 2 -30.13 71.28 -10.81
CA ARG A 2 -28.76 70.76 -11.07
C ARG A 2 -27.95 70.21 -9.87
N GLN A 3 -27.14 69.16 -9.95
CA GLN A 3 -26.79 68.07 -10.91
C GLN A 3 -25.86 67.12 -10.09
N VAL A 4 -26.18 65.83 -9.94
CA VAL A 4 -25.56 64.64 -10.60
C VAL A 4 -24.06 64.39 -10.32
N ASN A 5 -23.82 63.25 -9.64
CA ASN A 5 -22.74 62.24 -9.67
C ASN A 5 -21.24 62.64 -9.54
N LEU A 6 -20.49 61.92 -8.70
CA LEU A 6 -19.69 60.77 -9.16
C LEU A 6 -19.19 59.88 -8.01
N LEU A 7 -19.12 58.59 -8.34
CA LEU A 7 -18.68 57.45 -7.55
C LEU A 7 -17.23 57.57 -7.04
N GLY A 8 -16.97 56.95 -5.89
CA GLY A 8 -15.63 56.60 -5.42
C GLY A 8 -15.70 55.43 -4.45
N ALA A 9 -16.15 54.25 -4.91
CA ALA A 9 -16.04 53.03 -4.12
C ALA A 9 -14.60 52.52 -4.19
N LEU A 10 -13.83 52.72 -3.11
CA LEU A 10 -12.58 52.01 -2.91
C LEU A 10 -12.91 50.55 -2.61
N ALA A 11 -12.81 49.69 -3.62
CA ALA A 11 -12.68 48.25 -3.42
C ALA A 11 -11.28 47.96 -2.86
N ALA A 12 -11.20 47.67 -1.57
CA ALA A 12 -10.00 47.10 -0.99
C ALA A 12 -9.81 45.69 -1.58
N LEU A 13 -8.86 45.57 -2.51
CA LEU A 13 -8.41 44.30 -3.03
C LEU A 13 -7.71 43.55 -1.88
N ALA A 14 -8.44 42.71 -1.16
CA ALA A 14 -7.84 41.74 -0.25
C ALA A 14 -7.07 40.74 -1.13
N ALA A 15 -5.77 40.96 -1.28
CA ALA A 15 -4.88 39.93 -1.78
C ALA A 15 -4.99 38.74 -0.82
N LEU A 16 -5.69 37.68 -1.23
CA LEU A 16 -5.53 36.38 -0.61
C LEU A 16 -4.05 35.99 -0.80
N THR A 17 -3.23 36.25 0.21
CA THR A 17 -1.92 35.63 0.32
C THR A 17 -2.17 34.14 0.40
N ALA A 18 -1.97 33.42 -0.70
CA ALA A 18 -1.95 31.97 -0.71
C ALA A 18 -0.99 31.52 0.40
N ARG A 19 -1.49 30.75 1.37
CA ARG A 19 -0.62 30.10 2.35
C ARG A 19 0.32 29.20 1.57
N PRO A 20 1.64 29.23 1.83
CA PRO A 20 2.58 28.39 1.10
C PRO A 20 2.20 26.92 1.24
N ALA A 21 2.39 26.18 0.14
CA ALA A 21 2.13 24.74 0.04
C ALA A 21 2.77 23.97 1.22
N GLY A 22 2.04 22.99 1.74
CA GLY A 22 2.51 22.17 2.84
C GLY A 22 3.56 21.18 2.35
N ALA A 23 4.83 21.42 2.68
CA ALA A 23 5.92 20.49 2.42
C ALA A 23 5.61 19.09 2.96
N THR A 24 5.91 18.05 2.18
CA THR A 24 5.51 16.68 2.51
C THR A 24 6.39 15.73 1.72
N TRP A 25 6.77 14.59 2.30
CA TRP A 25 7.30 13.45 1.55
C TRP A 25 6.43 12.21 1.80
N SER A 26 6.34 11.34 0.81
CA SER A 26 5.53 10.13 0.88
C SER A 26 6.13 8.98 0.08
N ILE A 27 5.80 7.78 0.53
CA ILE A 27 6.14 6.50 -0.09
C ILE A 27 4.81 5.80 -0.35
N VAL A 28 4.61 5.36 -1.59
CA VAL A 28 3.48 4.55 -2.01
C VAL A 28 4.05 3.30 -2.65
N ALA A 29 3.60 2.13 -2.22
CA ALA A 29 4.02 0.87 -2.80
C ALA A 29 2.85 -0.12 -2.87
N ALA A 30 2.87 -0.97 -3.90
CA ALA A 30 1.87 -1.99 -4.12
C ALA A 30 2.57 -3.26 -4.64
N ASP A 31 2.29 -4.41 -4.03
CA ASP A 31 2.81 -5.70 -4.46
C ASP A 31 1.76 -6.41 -5.33
N ALA A 32 2.10 -6.67 -6.59
CA ALA A 32 1.19 -7.33 -7.53
C ALA A 32 0.97 -8.83 -7.23
N GLU A 33 1.82 -9.45 -6.43
CA GLU A 33 1.70 -10.86 -6.06
C GLU A 33 0.81 -11.04 -4.83
N THR A 34 1.13 -10.34 -3.74
CA THR A 34 0.43 -10.45 -2.45
C THR A 34 -0.77 -9.53 -2.34
N GLN A 35 -0.88 -8.56 -3.26
CA GLN A 35 -1.84 -7.46 -3.23
C GLN A 35 -1.74 -6.58 -1.96
N GLU A 36 -0.60 -6.62 -1.28
CA GLU A 36 -0.27 -5.72 -0.17
C GLU A 36 -0.03 -4.30 -0.71
N VAL A 37 -0.60 -3.30 -0.04
CA VAL A 37 -0.49 -1.89 -0.41
C VAL A 37 -0.05 -1.09 0.80
N VAL A 38 0.93 -0.21 0.60
CA VAL A 38 1.45 0.67 1.64
C VAL A 38 1.41 2.12 1.19
N VAL A 39 0.94 2.99 2.08
CA VAL A 39 1.08 4.44 1.95
C VAL A 39 1.63 4.99 3.26
N ALA A 40 2.72 5.74 3.17
CA ALA A 40 3.36 6.36 4.32
C ALA A 40 3.77 7.79 3.99
N SER A 41 3.72 8.69 4.98
CA SER A 41 4.07 10.09 4.77
C SER A 41 4.37 10.81 6.07
N ALA A 42 5.17 11.89 5.99
CA ALA A 42 5.36 12.83 7.08
C ALA A 42 5.50 14.28 6.58
N THR A 43 5.13 15.23 7.45
CA THR A 43 5.18 16.68 7.16
C THR A 43 5.50 17.50 8.41
N CYS A 44 6.10 18.66 8.24
CA CYS A 44 6.36 19.69 9.26
C CYS A 44 5.13 20.56 9.59
N LEU A 45 3.91 20.09 9.33
CA LEU A 45 2.69 20.78 9.78
C LEU A 45 2.35 20.39 11.23
N THR A 46 2.15 21.38 12.10
CA THR A 46 1.65 21.18 13.47
C THR A 46 0.12 21.19 13.54
N GLY A 47 -0.47 20.53 14.53
CA GLY A 47 -1.92 20.59 14.78
C GLY A 47 -2.75 20.07 13.62
N PHE A 48 -2.16 19.21 12.78
CA PHE A 48 -2.72 18.72 11.53
C PHE A 48 -2.81 17.20 11.55
N ASP A 49 -3.83 16.65 10.89
CA ASP A 49 -3.95 15.21 10.66
C ASP A 49 -3.61 14.93 9.19
N LEU A 50 -2.39 14.46 8.94
CA LEU A 50 -1.94 14.22 7.58
C LEU A 50 -2.69 13.06 6.92
N LYS A 51 -2.99 12.01 7.69
CA LYS A 51 -3.75 10.84 7.22
C LYS A 51 -5.12 11.23 6.69
N ARG A 52 -5.74 12.24 7.28
CA ARG A 52 -7.04 12.74 6.83
C ARG A 52 -7.05 13.32 5.41
N TYR A 53 -5.92 13.81 4.89
CA TYR A 53 -5.90 14.63 3.67
C TYR A 53 -5.08 14.10 2.50
N LEU A 54 -4.24 13.09 2.72
CA LEU A 54 -3.21 12.66 1.76
C LEU A 54 -3.43 11.26 1.16
N PRO A 55 -3.57 10.19 1.95
CA PRO A 55 -3.60 8.83 1.44
C PRO A 55 -4.93 8.47 0.77
N VAL A 56 -4.82 7.55 -0.16
CA VAL A 56 -5.90 6.71 -0.70
C VAL A 56 -5.39 5.28 -0.68
N ILE A 57 -6.19 4.35 -0.18
CA ILE A 57 -5.95 2.91 -0.28
C ILE A 57 -7.25 2.25 -0.71
N VAL A 58 -7.17 1.41 -1.74
CA VAL A 58 -8.22 0.43 -2.07
C VAL A 58 -7.60 -0.95 -1.92
N VAL A 59 -8.11 -1.71 -0.95
CA VAL A 59 -7.57 -3.01 -0.54
C VAL A 59 -7.42 -3.91 -1.75
N GLY A 60 -6.23 -4.47 -1.89
CA GLY A 60 -5.88 -5.40 -2.96
C GLY A 60 -5.74 -4.77 -4.36
N LYS A 61 -5.99 -3.46 -4.54
CA LYS A 61 -5.98 -2.78 -5.85
C LYS A 61 -4.87 -1.74 -5.99
N GLY A 62 -4.62 -0.93 -4.97
CA GLY A 62 -3.59 0.09 -5.06
C GLY A 62 -3.67 1.19 -4.01
N GLY A 63 -2.63 2.01 -4.00
CA GLY A 63 -2.46 3.12 -3.07
C GLY A 63 -2.04 4.40 -3.77
N GLY A 64 -2.34 5.53 -3.16
CA GLY A 64 -1.98 6.85 -3.69
C GLY A 64 -1.78 7.90 -2.62
N ALA A 65 -1.00 8.92 -2.98
CA ALA A 65 -0.71 10.08 -2.14
C ALA A 65 -1.03 11.38 -2.90
N ALA A 66 -1.94 12.19 -2.36
CA ALA A 66 -2.25 13.53 -2.88
C ALA A 66 -1.66 14.63 -1.98
N GLN A 67 -0.64 15.34 -2.48
CA GLN A 67 0.14 16.25 -1.63
C GLN A 67 0.61 17.54 -2.33
N SER A 68 1.53 18.23 -1.65
CA SER A 68 1.93 19.64 -1.81
C SER A 68 0.81 20.56 -1.35
N TYR A 69 -0.06 21.01 -2.24
CA TYR A 69 -1.26 21.74 -1.82
C TYR A 69 -2.32 20.76 -1.31
N VAL A 70 -2.87 21.04 -0.12
CA VAL A 70 -3.81 20.15 0.58
C VAL A 70 -5.09 19.95 -0.26
N ASP A 71 -5.47 18.70 -0.50
CA ASP A 71 -6.71 18.31 -1.19
C ASP A 71 -7.93 18.41 -0.25
N SER A 72 -8.32 19.64 0.10
CA SER A 72 -9.40 19.90 1.04
C SER A 72 -10.78 19.49 0.52
N SER A 73 -10.98 19.43 -0.80
CA SER A 73 -12.23 18.96 -1.40
C SER A 73 -12.31 17.43 -1.47
N GLY A 74 -11.18 16.72 -1.34
CA GLY A 74 -11.09 15.28 -1.57
C GLY A 74 -11.21 14.89 -3.05
N GLN A 75 -11.26 15.85 -3.98
CA GLN A 75 -11.51 15.57 -5.39
C GLN A 75 -10.39 14.72 -6.00
N ARG A 76 -9.13 14.97 -5.63
CA ARG A 76 -7.97 14.27 -6.17
C ARG A 76 -7.92 12.85 -5.64
N ARG A 77 -8.19 12.70 -4.35
CA ARG A 77 -8.28 11.38 -3.71
C ARG A 77 -9.44 10.55 -4.25
N LEU A 78 -10.58 11.18 -4.54
CA LEU A 78 -11.72 10.51 -5.18
C LEU A 78 -11.40 10.04 -6.61
N ILE A 79 -10.60 10.79 -7.38
CA ILE A 79 -10.11 10.36 -8.69
C ILE A 79 -9.25 9.10 -8.55
N MET A 80 -8.29 9.08 -7.62
CA MET A 80 -7.47 7.89 -7.37
C MET A 80 -8.32 6.69 -6.96
N TRP A 81 -9.21 6.87 -5.98
CA TRP A 81 -10.12 5.83 -5.50
C TRP A 81 -10.94 5.20 -6.63
N ASN A 82 -11.62 6.03 -7.43
CA ASN A 82 -12.41 5.55 -8.56
C ASN A 82 -11.54 4.91 -9.65
N GLY A 83 -10.32 5.41 -9.85
CA GLY A 83 -9.35 4.82 -10.76
C GLY A 83 -8.96 3.40 -10.37
N PHE A 84 -8.64 3.17 -9.09
CA PHE A 84 -8.37 1.82 -8.57
C PHE A 84 -9.60 0.91 -8.70
N LEU A 85 -10.80 1.41 -8.36
CA LEU A 85 -12.03 0.63 -8.52
C LEU A 85 -12.28 0.21 -9.97
N ALA A 86 -11.95 1.08 -10.92
CA ALA A 86 -12.08 0.84 -12.36
C ALA A 86 -10.90 0.05 -12.99
N GLY A 87 -9.88 -0.32 -12.21
CA GLY A 87 -8.72 -1.06 -12.70
C GLY A 87 -7.79 -0.26 -13.61
N LEU A 88 -7.76 1.07 -13.46
CA LEU A 88 -6.85 1.93 -14.23
C LEU A 88 -5.40 1.72 -13.80
N THR A 89 -4.48 1.89 -14.74
CA THR A 89 -3.03 1.95 -14.45
C THR A 89 -2.68 3.20 -13.64
N ALA A 90 -1.55 3.17 -12.94
CA ALA A 90 -1.08 4.32 -12.18
C ALA A 90 -0.91 5.57 -13.05
N GLN A 91 -0.45 5.40 -14.30
CA GLN A 91 -0.26 6.50 -15.23
C GLN A 91 -1.60 7.12 -15.66
N GLU A 92 -2.61 6.31 -15.97
CA GLU A 92 -3.95 6.82 -16.32
C GLU A 92 -4.58 7.61 -15.18
N ILE A 93 -4.41 7.15 -13.93
CA ILE A 93 -4.85 7.89 -12.74
C ILE A 93 -4.12 9.24 -12.65
N VAL A 94 -2.80 9.26 -12.82
CA VAL A 94 -2.01 10.49 -12.79
C VAL A 94 -2.40 11.44 -13.92
N ASP A 95 -2.68 10.94 -15.12
CA ASP A 95 -3.12 11.76 -16.26
C ASP A 95 -4.45 12.47 -15.97
N GLN A 96 -5.40 11.80 -15.32
CA GLN A 96 -6.64 12.43 -14.86
C GLN A 96 -6.39 13.53 -13.83
N LEU A 97 -5.44 13.33 -12.91
CA LEU A 97 -5.07 14.32 -11.90
C LEU A 97 -4.37 15.54 -12.50
N MET A 98 -3.58 15.34 -13.55
CA MET A 98 -2.89 16.41 -14.29
C MET A 98 -3.85 17.27 -15.12
N ALA A 99 -4.97 16.70 -15.58
CA ALA A 99 -6.01 17.41 -16.31
C ALA A 99 -6.77 18.46 -15.45
N LEU A 100 -6.65 18.38 -14.11
CA LEU A 100 -7.25 19.38 -13.21
C LEU A 100 -6.52 20.73 -13.30
N PRO A 101 -7.23 21.88 -13.36
CA PRO A 101 -6.61 23.20 -13.54
C PRO A 101 -5.56 23.59 -12.48
N SER A 102 -5.66 23.06 -11.25
CA SER A 102 -4.72 23.34 -10.17
C SER A 102 -3.49 22.42 -10.15
N SER A 103 -3.34 21.49 -11.10
CA SER A 103 -2.31 20.43 -11.08
C SER A 103 -0.89 20.94 -10.85
N ALA A 104 -0.55 22.14 -11.35
CA ALA A 104 0.75 22.78 -11.12
C ALA A 104 1.11 22.94 -9.63
N GLN A 105 0.14 23.02 -8.71
CA GLN A 105 0.35 23.20 -7.27
C GLN A 105 0.40 21.86 -6.50
N HIS A 106 0.11 20.74 -7.16
CA HIS A 106 -0.04 19.44 -6.52
C HIS A 106 1.05 18.46 -6.95
N GLN A 107 1.27 17.49 -6.08
CA GLN A 107 2.17 16.37 -6.29
C GLN A 107 1.44 15.07 -5.97
N HIS A 108 1.65 14.05 -6.80
CA HIS A 108 0.94 12.78 -6.74
C HIS A 108 1.92 11.62 -6.88
N GLY A 109 1.74 10.59 -6.06
CA GLY A 109 2.36 9.28 -6.25
C GLY A 109 1.28 8.20 -6.20
N VAL A 110 1.37 7.22 -7.10
CA VAL A 110 0.39 6.16 -7.28
C VAL A 110 1.14 4.86 -7.56
N ALA A 111 0.72 3.76 -6.92
CA ALA A 111 1.12 2.40 -7.26
C ALA A 111 -0.09 1.48 -7.17
N GLU A 112 -0.21 0.53 -8.09
CA GLU A 112 -1.36 -0.36 -8.19
C GLU A 112 -0.95 -1.81 -8.50
N THR A 113 -1.80 -2.76 -8.10
CA THR A 113 -1.53 -4.21 -8.13
C THR A 113 -2.12 -4.89 -9.37
N THR A 114 -3.06 -4.24 -10.07
CA THR A 114 -3.87 -4.82 -11.16
C THR A 114 -3.03 -5.01 -12.42
N ASN A 115 -2.33 -3.95 -12.84
CA ASN A 115 -1.42 -3.94 -13.98
C ASN A 115 0.05 -3.85 -13.56
N ALA A 116 0.30 -3.82 -12.24
CA ALA A 116 1.64 -3.75 -11.66
C ALA A 116 2.40 -2.51 -12.19
N THR A 117 1.84 -1.33 -11.98
CA THR A 117 2.41 -0.05 -12.43
C THR A 117 2.51 0.97 -11.29
N SER A 118 3.45 1.90 -11.43
CA SER A 118 3.55 3.07 -10.57
C SER A 118 3.79 4.33 -11.38
N ALA A 119 3.33 5.47 -10.85
CA ALA A 119 3.46 6.77 -11.50
C ALA A 119 3.60 7.88 -10.45
N THR A 120 4.34 8.93 -10.81
CA THR A 120 4.50 10.12 -9.97
C THR A 120 4.39 11.39 -10.82
N HIS A 121 3.83 12.45 -10.26
CA HIS A 121 3.77 13.78 -10.87
C HIS A 121 4.14 14.83 -9.85
N THR A 122 5.01 15.77 -10.23
CA THR A 122 5.36 16.94 -9.43
C THR A 122 5.02 18.21 -10.20
N GLY A 123 4.01 18.95 -9.74
CA GLY A 123 3.61 20.20 -10.35
C GLY A 123 4.70 21.28 -10.26
N ALA A 124 4.81 22.13 -11.28
CA ALA A 124 5.86 23.14 -11.39
C ALA A 124 5.84 24.23 -10.30
N SER A 125 4.74 24.35 -9.55
CA SER A 125 4.57 25.27 -8.43
C SER A 125 4.72 24.59 -7.05
N CYS A 126 5.13 23.31 -7.02
CA CYS A 126 5.54 22.67 -5.77
C CYS A 126 6.83 23.31 -5.26
N GLY A 127 6.92 23.57 -3.96
CA GLY A 127 8.07 24.29 -3.40
C GLY A 127 9.35 23.44 -3.41
N ALA A 128 10.49 24.06 -3.68
CA ALA A 128 11.78 23.38 -3.79
C ALA A 128 12.35 22.93 -2.42
N TYR A 129 13.09 21.83 -2.32
CA TYR A 129 13.27 20.82 -3.37
C TYR A 129 11.99 20.01 -3.58
N ALA A 130 11.59 19.81 -4.84
CA ALA A 130 10.45 18.99 -5.20
C ALA A 130 10.82 18.00 -6.31
N GLY A 131 10.43 16.75 -6.13
CA GLY A 131 10.65 15.69 -7.11
C GLY A 131 10.01 14.38 -6.69
N GLY A 132 10.23 13.35 -7.50
CA GLY A 132 9.81 11.99 -7.21
C GLY A 132 10.53 10.99 -8.10
N VAL A 133 10.50 9.73 -7.67
CA VAL A 133 11.01 8.57 -8.38
C VAL A 133 9.94 7.48 -8.39
N VAL A 134 9.96 6.66 -9.43
CA VAL A 134 9.14 5.46 -9.56
C VAL A 134 10.05 4.30 -9.94
N GLY A 135 9.70 3.11 -9.47
CA GLY A 135 10.44 1.90 -9.80
C GLY A 135 9.70 0.65 -9.38
N SER A 136 10.38 -0.48 -9.54
CA SER A 136 9.92 -1.77 -9.07
C SER A 136 11.06 -2.59 -8.45
N ALA A 137 10.70 -3.47 -7.54
CA ALA A 137 11.59 -4.43 -6.88
C ALA A 137 10.87 -5.77 -6.78
N GLY A 138 11.17 -6.70 -7.70
CA GLY A 138 10.39 -7.92 -7.86
C GLY A 138 8.97 -7.60 -8.32
N THR A 139 7.98 -8.05 -7.57
CA THR A 139 6.53 -7.84 -7.81
C THR A 139 6.02 -6.53 -7.22
N VAL A 140 6.86 -5.81 -6.46
CA VAL A 140 6.50 -4.54 -5.82
C VAL A 140 6.76 -3.38 -6.78
N HIS A 141 5.75 -2.55 -6.97
CA HIS A 141 5.83 -1.28 -7.70
C HIS A 141 5.68 -0.12 -6.72
N TYR A 142 6.49 0.92 -6.87
CA TYR A 142 6.53 2.03 -5.90
C TYR A 142 6.66 3.40 -6.55
N ALA A 143 6.21 4.42 -5.82
CA ALA A 143 6.36 5.84 -6.10
C ALA A 143 6.79 6.57 -4.80
N ILE A 144 7.94 7.25 -4.84
CA ILE A 144 8.50 7.99 -3.70
C ILE A 144 8.69 9.43 -4.13
N GLN A 145 8.07 10.37 -3.42
CA GLN A 145 8.07 11.79 -3.80
C GLN A 145 8.07 12.71 -2.60
N GLY A 146 8.50 13.94 -2.82
CA GLY A 146 8.29 14.99 -1.83
C GLY A 146 8.51 16.38 -2.40
N ASN A 147 8.10 17.37 -1.61
CA ASN A 147 8.23 18.78 -1.90
C ASN A 147 8.65 19.55 -0.65
N VAL A 148 9.34 20.67 -0.88
CA VAL A 148 9.94 21.52 0.16
C VAL A 148 10.87 20.71 1.07
N LEU A 149 11.60 19.78 0.44
CA LEU A 149 12.59 18.94 1.11
C LEU A 149 13.91 19.69 1.28
N THR A 150 14.76 19.18 2.16
CA THR A 150 16.16 19.64 2.29
C THR A 150 16.96 19.47 1.00
N GLY A 151 16.65 18.44 0.20
CA GLY A 151 17.28 18.17 -1.08
C GLY A 151 16.84 16.83 -1.67
N SER A 152 17.37 16.50 -2.86
CA SER A 152 17.12 15.20 -3.51
C SER A 152 17.52 13.96 -2.70
N PRO A 153 18.54 13.97 -1.81
CA PRO A 153 18.90 12.80 -1.02
C PRO A 153 17.76 12.24 -0.16
N VAL A 154 16.80 13.07 0.26
CA VAL A 154 15.60 12.61 0.98
C VAL A 154 14.84 11.55 0.17
N ILE A 155 14.72 11.73 -1.14
CA ILE A 155 14.02 10.79 -2.03
C ILE A 155 14.95 9.65 -2.42
N THR A 156 16.17 9.95 -2.88
CA THR A 156 17.05 8.92 -3.45
C THR A 156 17.55 7.94 -2.40
N LEU A 157 17.76 8.37 -1.15
CA LEU A 157 18.15 7.45 -0.08
C LEU A 157 16.96 6.70 0.51
N ALA A 158 15.75 7.29 0.50
CA ALA A 158 14.53 6.54 0.81
C ALA A 158 14.30 5.41 -0.19
N GLU A 159 14.47 5.67 -1.49
CA GLU A 159 14.40 4.64 -2.52
C GLU A 159 15.45 3.55 -2.33
N GLN A 160 16.71 3.93 -2.10
CA GLN A 160 17.78 2.95 -1.86
C GLN A 160 17.50 2.09 -0.62
N ALA A 161 17.02 2.69 0.47
CA ALA A 161 16.64 1.94 1.66
C ALA A 161 15.45 1.01 1.39
N PHE A 162 14.42 1.48 0.68
CA PHE A 162 13.25 0.69 0.30
C PHE A 162 13.64 -0.57 -0.51
N VAL A 163 14.46 -0.38 -1.54
CA VAL A 163 14.87 -1.46 -2.45
C VAL A 163 15.80 -2.46 -1.76
N ASN A 164 16.79 -1.97 -0.99
CA ASN A 164 17.85 -2.81 -0.44
C ASN A 164 17.53 -3.43 0.92
N THR A 165 16.52 -2.94 1.64
CA THR A 165 16.12 -3.53 2.92
C THR A 165 15.51 -4.92 2.67
N PRO A 166 16.03 -5.99 3.29
CA PRO A 166 15.42 -7.32 3.22
C PRO A 166 14.14 -7.37 4.05
N GLY A 167 13.29 -8.35 3.76
CA GLY A 167 12.02 -8.54 4.46
C GLY A 167 10.83 -8.01 3.66
N ASP A 168 9.71 -7.84 4.36
CA ASP A 168 8.42 -7.52 3.77
C ASP A 168 8.22 -6.02 3.49
N LEU A 169 7.12 -5.70 2.82
CA LEU A 169 6.82 -4.35 2.35
C LEU A 169 6.72 -3.32 3.50
N PRO A 170 6.14 -3.64 4.68
CA PRO A 170 6.14 -2.71 5.81
C PRO A 170 7.55 -2.40 6.32
N ALA A 171 8.43 -3.41 6.46
CA ALA A 171 9.81 -3.19 6.92
C ALA A 171 10.61 -2.33 5.92
N LYS A 172 10.47 -2.61 4.62
CA LYS A 172 11.07 -1.79 3.54
C LYS A 172 10.59 -0.35 3.59
N THR A 173 9.29 -0.13 3.82
CA THR A 173 8.72 1.21 3.90
C THR A 173 9.22 1.96 5.13
N MET A 174 9.28 1.31 6.28
CA MET A 174 9.76 1.92 7.51
C MET A 174 11.25 2.32 7.39
N ALA A 175 12.10 1.45 6.83
CA ALA A 175 13.49 1.79 6.53
C ALA A 175 13.62 3.00 5.58
N ALA A 176 12.75 3.10 4.58
CA ALA A 176 12.70 4.23 3.67
C ALA A 176 12.27 5.54 4.38
N MET A 177 11.32 5.46 5.31
CA MET A 177 10.93 6.60 6.15
C MET A 177 12.09 7.09 7.04
N GLU A 178 12.84 6.16 7.64
CA GLU A 178 14.03 6.49 8.43
C GLU A 178 15.14 7.12 7.58
N ALA A 179 15.36 6.61 6.37
CA ALA A 179 16.32 7.17 5.43
C ALA A 179 15.92 8.59 5.00
N ALA A 180 14.65 8.84 4.67
CA ALA A 180 14.13 10.17 4.38
C ALA A 180 14.34 11.14 5.55
N ARG A 181 14.01 10.69 6.78
CA ARG A 181 14.23 11.43 8.03
C ARG A 181 15.71 11.78 8.21
N SER A 182 16.62 10.82 8.00
CA SER A 182 18.06 11.02 8.19
C SER A 182 18.64 12.13 7.29
N MET A 183 18.01 12.35 6.14
CA MET A 183 18.37 13.40 5.19
C MET A 183 17.70 14.75 5.47
N GLY A 184 16.97 14.87 6.58
CA GLY A 184 16.28 16.07 7.05
C GLY A 184 14.81 16.15 6.64
N GLY A 185 14.32 15.26 5.77
CA GLY A 185 12.91 15.22 5.37
C GLY A 185 12.35 16.56 4.87
N ASP A 186 11.30 17.04 5.53
CA ASP A 186 10.72 18.36 5.29
C ASP A 186 11.64 19.45 5.84
N GLY A 187 12.23 20.23 4.92
CA GLY A 187 13.28 21.18 5.25
C GLY A 187 12.82 22.32 6.16
N ARG A 188 11.51 22.50 6.38
CA ARG A 188 11.02 23.50 7.35
C ARG A 188 11.23 23.09 8.80
N CYS A 189 11.39 21.78 9.05
CA CYS A 189 11.65 21.25 10.38
C CYS A 189 13.13 21.10 10.68
N SER A 190 13.95 20.92 9.63
CA SER A 190 15.37 20.63 9.76
C SER A 190 16.30 21.77 9.30
N CYS A 191 15.79 22.72 8.51
CA CYS A 191 16.46 23.95 8.09
C CYS A 191 15.68 25.20 8.55
N ASP A 192 16.03 26.36 8.00
CA ASP A 192 15.21 27.58 8.12
C ASP A 192 13.85 27.37 7.41
N PRO A 193 12.70 27.61 8.08
CA PRO A 193 11.38 27.43 7.47
C PRO A 193 11.12 28.27 6.20
N GLY A 194 11.79 29.41 6.05
CA GLY A 194 11.76 30.26 4.86
C GLY A 194 12.81 29.88 3.81
N ASN A 195 13.77 29.01 4.14
CA ASN A 195 14.76 28.47 3.21
C ASN A 195 14.99 26.95 3.41
N PRO A 196 14.00 26.11 3.03
CA PRO A 196 14.00 24.67 3.37
C PRO A 196 15.14 23.86 2.74
N THR A 197 15.80 24.36 1.69
CA THR A 197 16.98 23.73 1.08
C THR A 197 18.31 24.32 1.57
N GLY A 198 18.25 25.37 2.38
CA GLY A 198 19.40 26.23 2.69
C GLY A 198 20.47 25.58 3.56
N CYS A 199 20.13 24.51 4.27
CA CYS A 199 21.05 23.84 5.19
C CYS A 199 21.71 22.57 4.62
N GLY A 200 21.40 22.20 3.37
CA GLY A 200 21.91 20.99 2.72
C GLY A 200 21.15 19.71 3.11
N SER A 201 21.49 18.61 2.44
CA SER A 201 20.88 17.29 2.66
C SER A 201 21.98 16.23 2.70
N PRO A 202 22.29 15.63 3.87
CA PRO A 202 21.67 15.93 5.17
C PRO A 202 22.06 17.32 5.72
N PRO A 203 21.20 17.95 6.53
CA PRO A 203 21.58 19.08 7.37
C PRO A 203 22.74 18.72 8.31
N PRO A 204 23.66 19.66 8.62
CA PRO A 204 24.78 19.36 9.53
C PRO A 204 24.32 19.02 10.96
N PHE A 205 23.20 19.59 11.39
CA PHE A 205 22.54 19.32 12.67
C PHE A 205 21.04 19.61 12.52
N PHE A 206 20.20 18.69 12.97
CA PHE A 206 18.75 18.87 13.07
C PHE A 206 18.17 17.90 14.10
N GLU A 207 17.02 18.26 14.67
CA GLU A 207 16.31 17.42 15.66
C GLU A 207 15.12 16.69 15.03
N LYS A 208 14.39 17.38 14.15
CA LYS A 208 13.15 16.89 13.54
C LYS A 208 13.19 17.04 12.03
N SER A 209 12.57 16.08 11.35
CA SER A 209 12.32 16.07 9.91
C SER A 209 10.85 16.31 9.57
N ALA A 210 9.97 16.23 10.58
CA ALA A 210 8.53 16.39 10.47
C ALA A 210 7.89 16.61 11.85
N HIS A 211 6.60 16.97 11.88
CA HIS A 211 5.78 17.09 13.07
C HIS A 211 4.67 16.06 13.14
N VAL A 212 4.10 15.65 12.01
CA VAL A 212 3.05 14.62 11.94
C VAL A 212 3.35 13.65 10.82
N GLY A 213 2.83 12.43 10.92
CA GLY A 213 3.07 11.39 9.93
C GLY A 213 2.23 10.15 10.18
N PHE A 214 2.19 9.28 9.18
CA PHE A 214 1.45 8.03 9.26
C PHE A 214 2.15 6.91 8.46
N LEU A 215 1.80 5.67 8.79
CA LEU A 215 2.13 4.47 8.03
C LEU A 215 0.86 3.60 7.97
N LEU A 216 0.36 3.35 6.76
CA LEU A 216 -0.79 2.49 6.51
C LEU A 216 -0.36 1.31 5.63
N VAL A 217 -0.73 0.10 6.04
CA VAL A 217 -0.48 -1.15 5.32
C VAL A 217 -1.80 -1.89 5.24
N SER A 218 -2.31 -2.09 4.03
CA SER A 218 -3.45 -2.98 3.80
C SER A 218 -3.01 -4.26 3.11
N ARG A 219 -3.62 -5.38 3.48
CA ARG A 219 -3.44 -6.69 2.86
C ARG A 219 -4.76 -7.18 2.27
N PHE A 220 -4.67 -8.16 1.37
CA PHE A 220 -5.87 -8.82 0.85
C PHE A 220 -6.75 -9.34 1.99
N GLY A 221 -8.07 -9.14 1.89
CA GLY A 221 -9.04 -9.48 2.94
C GLY A 221 -9.27 -8.41 4.00
N ASP A 222 -8.45 -7.36 4.07
CA ASP A 222 -8.75 -6.19 4.90
C ASP A 222 -10.03 -5.49 4.43
N THR A 223 -10.64 -4.70 5.31
CA THR A 223 -11.84 -3.94 4.95
C THR A 223 -11.47 -2.54 4.48
N ASP A 224 -11.95 -2.18 3.28
CA ASP A 224 -11.83 -0.83 2.72
C ASP A 224 -12.49 0.24 3.61
N ASP A 225 -12.08 1.49 3.39
CA ASP A 225 -12.85 2.63 3.87
C ASP A 225 -14.28 2.56 3.28
N PRO A 226 -15.36 2.67 4.08
CA PRO A 226 -16.73 2.58 3.58
C PRO A 226 -17.03 3.59 2.46
N ALA A 227 -16.36 4.75 2.45
CA ALA A 227 -16.46 5.71 1.37
C ALA A 227 -15.27 6.69 1.35
N CYS A 228 -14.64 6.83 0.18
CA CYS A 228 -13.73 7.95 -0.06
C CYS A 228 -14.50 9.28 -0.15
N THR A 229 -14.29 10.15 0.83
CA THR A 229 -14.92 11.46 0.94
C THR A 229 -13.90 12.56 1.20
N ALA A 230 -14.35 13.82 1.30
CA ALA A 230 -13.48 14.91 1.77
C ALA A 230 -12.93 14.68 3.19
N ALA A 231 -13.52 13.76 3.97
CA ALA A 231 -13.08 13.42 5.32
C ALA A 231 -11.96 12.37 5.38
N GLY A 232 -11.73 11.60 4.32
CA GLY A 232 -10.80 10.46 4.33
C GLY A 232 -11.08 9.48 3.19
N CYS A 233 -10.07 8.73 2.79
CA CYS A 233 -10.14 7.66 1.77
C CYS A 233 -9.22 6.48 2.14
N ALA A 234 -8.91 6.37 3.43
CA ALA A 234 -7.95 5.43 3.99
C ALA A 234 -8.24 5.17 5.49
N ASP A 235 -9.52 5.12 5.85
CA ASP A 235 -10.02 4.87 7.21
C ASP A 235 -10.58 3.45 7.38
N GLY A 236 -10.19 2.52 6.49
CA GLY A 236 -10.52 1.10 6.57
C GLY A 236 -9.87 0.37 7.74
N ASP A 237 -10.28 -0.88 7.95
CA ASP A 237 -9.68 -1.78 8.95
C ASP A 237 -8.50 -2.51 8.32
N TYR A 238 -7.33 -1.88 8.38
CA TYR A 238 -6.10 -2.33 7.73
C TYR A 238 -5.18 -3.12 8.67
N PHE A 239 -4.36 -3.99 8.08
CA PHE A 239 -3.35 -4.79 8.78
C PHE A 239 -2.46 -3.96 9.73
N MET A 240 -1.98 -2.79 9.27
CA MET A 240 -1.34 -1.80 10.14
C MET A 240 -1.82 -0.39 9.81
N ALA A 241 -2.23 0.36 10.83
CA ALA A 241 -2.68 1.74 10.67
C ALA A 241 -2.17 2.63 11.79
N PHE A 242 -1.02 3.26 11.59
CA PHE A 242 -0.41 4.17 12.57
C PHE A 242 -0.58 5.62 12.13
N ASN A 243 -1.10 6.46 13.03
CA ASN A 243 -1.30 7.89 12.78
C ASN A 243 -0.78 8.74 13.93
N ILE A 244 0.28 9.50 13.66
CA ILE A 244 0.82 10.51 14.57
C ILE A 244 0.30 11.87 14.11
N ALA A 245 -0.86 12.27 14.64
CA ALA A 245 -1.58 13.47 14.25
C ALA A 245 -1.58 14.56 15.34
N PHE A 246 -1.91 15.79 14.94
CA PHE A 246 -2.14 16.94 15.83
C PHE A 246 -0.98 17.35 16.75
N GLN A 247 0.23 16.86 16.48
CA GLN A 247 1.43 17.20 17.25
C GLN A 247 1.81 18.68 17.13
N GLN A 248 2.44 19.18 18.17
CA GLN A 248 3.05 20.50 18.26
C GLN A 248 4.54 20.43 17.95
N ALA A 249 5.17 21.59 17.78
CA ALA A 249 6.58 21.68 17.42
C ALA A 249 7.50 20.95 18.43
N SER A 250 7.16 21.01 19.73
CA SER A 250 7.90 20.41 20.84
C SER A 250 7.77 18.90 20.96
N ASP A 251 6.83 18.27 20.26
CA ASP A 251 6.65 16.82 20.34
C ASP A 251 7.81 16.09 19.64
N PRO A 252 8.00 14.78 19.84
CA PRO A 252 9.05 14.04 19.13
C PRO A 252 8.85 14.02 17.61
N ASP A 253 9.88 13.62 16.86
CA ASP A 253 9.74 13.35 15.42
C ASP A 253 8.75 12.18 15.20
N PRO A 254 7.78 12.28 14.26
CA PRO A 254 6.79 11.23 14.03
C PRO A 254 7.42 9.94 13.50
N VAL A 255 8.53 9.98 12.76
CA VAL A 255 9.15 8.77 12.20
C VAL A 255 9.66 7.84 13.30
N TYR A 256 10.23 8.39 14.38
CA TYR A 256 10.63 7.57 15.54
C TYR A 256 9.44 6.97 16.28
N GLN A 257 8.34 7.71 16.38
CA GLN A 257 7.12 7.20 17.00
C GLN A 257 6.49 6.10 16.15
N LEU A 258 6.47 6.26 14.83
CA LEU A 258 6.02 5.24 13.88
C LEU A 258 6.88 3.98 13.94
N GLN A 259 8.21 4.11 14.03
CA GLN A 259 9.11 2.97 14.23
C GLN A 259 8.77 2.21 15.51
N ALA A 260 8.55 2.90 16.63
CA ALA A 260 8.19 2.26 17.90
C ALA A 260 6.84 1.53 17.82
N LEU A 261 5.82 2.15 17.20
CA LEU A 261 4.52 1.51 16.96
C LEU A 261 4.64 0.30 16.04
N PHE A 262 5.49 0.38 15.02
CA PHE A 262 5.75 -0.71 14.09
C PHE A 262 6.41 -1.91 14.78
N GLU A 263 7.40 -1.67 15.64
CA GLU A 263 8.07 -2.72 16.42
C GLU A 263 7.12 -3.39 17.41
N ASP A 264 6.30 -2.60 18.12
CA ASP A 264 5.30 -3.12 19.07
C ASP A 264 4.26 -4.00 18.34
N ALA A 265 3.72 -3.52 17.22
CA ALA A 265 2.80 -4.29 16.40
C ALA A 265 3.41 -5.61 15.89
N ARG A 266 4.72 -5.63 15.58
CA ARG A 266 5.41 -6.87 15.17
C ARG A 266 5.52 -7.89 16.30
N LEU A 267 5.71 -7.43 17.54
CA LEU A 267 5.72 -8.32 18.69
C LEU A 267 4.35 -8.94 18.93
N ASP A 268 3.28 -8.16 18.75
CA ASP A 268 1.90 -8.62 18.87
C ASP A 268 1.49 -9.63 17.79
N LEU A 269 2.24 -9.73 16.69
CA LEU A 269 2.00 -10.67 15.59
C LEU A 269 2.77 -12.00 15.74
N LEU A 270 3.62 -12.17 16.75
CA LEU A 270 4.37 -13.42 16.94
C LEU A 270 3.43 -14.58 17.27
N GLY A 271 3.62 -15.71 16.56
CA GLY A 271 2.78 -16.90 16.73
C GLY A 271 1.33 -16.74 16.26
N ARG A 272 1.00 -15.68 15.53
CA ARG A 272 -0.31 -15.44 14.90
C ARG A 272 -0.22 -15.71 13.39
N PRO A 273 -1.31 -16.13 12.73
CA PRO A 273 -1.26 -16.42 11.30
C PRO A 273 -0.99 -15.14 10.48
N ASP A 274 -0.04 -15.20 9.56
CA ASP A 274 0.29 -14.16 8.60
C ASP A 274 -0.08 -14.63 7.19
N ALA A 275 -0.96 -13.86 6.52
CA ALA A 275 -1.46 -14.18 5.18
C ALA A 275 -0.37 -14.34 4.12
N ILE A 276 0.73 -13.59 4.24
CA ILE A 276 1.79 -13.54 3.23
C ILE A 276 2.88 -14.58 3.54
N ALA A 277 3.18 -14.84 4.82
CA ALA A 277 4.17 -15.84 5.18
C ALA A 277 3.63 -17.26 5.06
N SER A 278 2.31 -17.46 5.25
CA SER A 278 1.66 -18.77 5.14
C SER A 278 1.72 -19.33 3.72
N THR A 279 1.82 -20.66 3.60
CA THR A 279 2.04 -21.33 2.31
C THR A 279 0.86 -22.23 1.96
N VAL A 280 0.54 -22.31 0.66
CA VAL A 280 -0.46 -23.22 0.09
C VAL A 280 0.25 -24.12 -0.93
N SER A 281 -0.10 -25.39 -0.95
CA SER A 281 0.43 -26.35 -1.91
C SER A 281 -0.66 -27.30 -2.38
N PHE A 282 -0.51 -27.80 -3.60
CA PHE A 282 -1.42 -28.76 -4.22
C PHE A 282 -0.64 -30.01 -4.61
N ALA A 283 -1.17 -31.17 -4.27
CA ALA A 283 -0.61 -32.46 -4.67
C ALA A 283 -1.70 -33.35 -5.26
N HIS A 284 -1.43 -34.01 -6.38
CA HIS A 284 -2.38 -34.95 -6.96
C HIS A 284 -2.42 -36.23 -6.11
N SER A 285 -3.40 -36.33 -5.20
CA SER A 285 -3.47 -37.41 -4.21
C SER A 285 -3.99 -38.72 -4.81
N ASN A 286 -4.91 -38.64 -5.79
CA ASN A 286 -5.41 -39.80 -6.52
C ASN A 286 -5.74 -39.48 -7.99
N PRO A 287 -4.78 -39.68 -8.91
CA PRO A 287 -4.95 -39.48 -10.35
C PRO A 287 -6.14 -40.19 -10.98
N LEU A 288 -6.49 -41.37 -10.49
CA LEU A 288 -7.57 -42.16 -11.08
C LEU A 288 -8.96 -41.66 -10.65
N ALA A 289 -9.04 -40.96 -9.52
CA ALA A 289 -10.27 -40.40 -9.00
C ALA A 289 -10.39 -38.88 -9.25
N GLY A 290 -9.38 -38.25 -9.86
CA GLY A 290 -9.34 -36.79 -10.02
C GLY A 290 -9.27 -36.08 -8.66
N GLU A 291 -8.59 -36.65 -7.67
CA GLU A 291 -8.46 -36.03 -6.35
C GLU A 291 -7.11 -35.32 -6.20
N TRP A 292 -7.20 -34.12 -5.64
CA TRP A 292 -6.09 -33.27 -5.23
C TRP A 292 -6.14 -33.05 -3.72
N LEU A 293 -4.97 -32.88 -3.13
CA LEU A 293 -4.78 -32.46 -1.74
C LEU A 293 -4.31 -31.01 -1.75
N LEU A 294 -5.16 -30.11 -1.27
CA LEU A 294 -4.77 -28.75 -0.91
C LEU A 294 -4.24 -28.80 0.53
N ARG A 295 -2.98 -28.38 0.72
CA ARG A 295 -2.35 -28.27 2.03
C ARG A 295 -1.97 -26.82 2.31
N VAL A 296 -2.39 -26.31 3.47
CA VAL A 296 -2.02 -24.98 3.97
C VAL A 296 -1.17 -25.12 5.22
N GLU A 297 -0.07 -24.38 5.29
CA GLU A 297 0.76 -24.28 6.49
C GLU A 297 0.77 -22.84 6.98
N LEU A 298 0.10 -22.59 8.10
CA LEU A 298 0.03 -21.27 8.71
C LEU A 298 1.37 -20.93 9.35
N ARG A 299 1.85 -19.73 9.06
CA ARG A 299 3.11 -19.19 9.58
C ARG A 299 2.87 -17.81 10.17
N ASP A 300 3.69 -17.44 11.14
CA ASP A 300 3.75 -16.06 11.59
C ASP A 300 4.54 -15.18 10.61
N TRP A 301 4.58 -13.88 10.87
CA TRP A 301 5.25 -12.92 9.99
C TRP A 301 6.77 -13.18 9.85
N GLN A 302 7.39 -13.93 10.77
CA GLN A 302 8.79 -14.32 10.70
C GLN A 302 8.99 -15.61 9.87
N GLY A 303 7.89 -16.23 9.42
CA GLY A 303 7.89 -17.49 8.68
C GLY A 303 7.93 -18.73 9.57
N ALA A 304 7.81 -18.58 10.89
CA ALA A 304 7.76 -19.72 11.80
C ALA A 304 6.39 -20.39 11.70
N LEU A 305 6.38 -21.72 11.60
CA LEU A 305 5.14 -22.50 11.63
C LEU A 305 4.40 -22.26 12.94
N LEU A 306 3.08 -22.10 12.86
CA LEU A 306 2.24 -22.11 14.04
C LEU A 306 2.31 -23.49 14.70
N GLY A 307 2.23 -23.54 16.03
CA GLY A 307 2.24 -24.80 16.79
C GLY A 307 0.85 -25.30 17.18
N HIS A 308 -0.21 -24.71 16.60
CA HIS A 308 -1.60 -24.93 16.96
C HIS A 308 -2.52 -24.50 15.80
N GLY A 309 -3.72 -25.08 15.75
CA GLY A 309 -4.78 -24.63 14.85
C GLY A 309 -5.40 -23.29 15.28
N VAL A 310 -6.12 -22.66 14.35
CA VAL A 310 -6.85 -21.40 14.55
C VAL A 310 -8.30 -21.63 14.99
N ALA A 311 -9.01 -20.57 15.42
CA ALA A 311 -10.38 -20.66 15.91
C ALA A 311 -11.37 -21.01 14.79
N THR A 312 -11.20 -20.43 13.61
CA THR A 312 -11.92 -20.83 12.40
C THR A 312 -10.99 -20.84 11.19
N PHE A 313 -11.20 -21.80 10.29
CA PHE A 313 -10.46 -21.92 9.04
C PHE A 313 -11.46 -22.25 7.92
N THR A 314 -11.42 -21.49 6.82
CA THR A 314 -12.34 -21.68 5.70
C THR A 314 -11.58 -21.75 4.38
N VAL A 315 -12.12 -22.54 3.45
CA VAL A 315 -11.68 -22.63 2.06
C VAL A 315 -12.93 -22.55 1.19
N GLU A 316 -12.98 -21.55 0.34
CA GLU A 316 -14.10 -21.29 -0.56
C GLU A 316 -13.58 -21.00 -1.97
N HIS A 317 -14.43 -21.18 -2.99
CA HIS A 317 -14.12 -20.68 -4.33
C HIS A 317 -14.25 -19.16 -4.35
N ALA A 318 -13.22 -18.47 -4.83
CA ALA A 318 -13.26 -17.03 -5.06
C ALA A 318 -14.28 -16.69 -6.18
N PRO A 319 -14.83 -15.46 -6.22
CA PRO A 319 -15.82 -15.07 -7.24
C PRO A 319 -15.38 -15.26 -8.70
N GLU A 320 -14.07 -15.17 -8.95
CA GLU A 320 -13.44 -15.35 -10.25
C GLU A 320 -13.10 -16.82 -10.60
N SER A 321 -13.30 -17.75 -9.67
CA SER A 321 -13.02 -19.18 -9.85
C SER A 321 -13.97 -19.82 -10.86
N ASP A 322 -13.45 -20.70 -11.73
CA ASP A 322 -14.27 -21.48 -12.67
C ASP A 322 -15.08 -22.60 -11.97
N GLN A 323 -14.75 -22.92 -10.72
CA GLN A 323 -15.37 -23.96 -9.89
C GLN A 323 -15.32 -25.34 -10.52
N VAL A 324 -14.15 -25.69 -11.06
CA VAL A 324 -13.87 -26.98 -11.71
C VAL A 324 -13.54 -28.09 -10.74
N THR A 325 -13.39 -27.79 -9.44
CA THR A 325 -13.29 -28.76 -8.34
C THR A 325 -14.39 -28.55 -7.29
N THR A 326 -14.74 -29.60 -6.56
CA THR A 326 -15.52 -29.51 -5.31
C THR A 326 -14.60 -29.54 -4.10
N ILE A 327 -14.92 -28.74 -3.08
CA ILE A 327 -14.17 -28.63 -1.83
C ILE A 327 -14.72 -29.64 -0.81
N GLY A 328 -13.87 -30.54 -0.32
CA GLY A 328 -14.19 -31.54 0.70
C GLY A 328 -14.11 -31.02 2.14
N ASP A 329 -14.11 -31.94 3.09
CA ASP A 329 -13.96 -31.62 4.51
C ASP A 329 -12.55 -31.07 4.81
N ILE A 330 -12.50 -30.07 5.69
CA ILE A 330 -11.24 -29.48 6.18
C ILE A 330 -10.74 -30.31 7.36
N VAL A 331 -9.49 -30.76 7.28
CA VAL A 331 -8.80 -31.50 8.33
C VAL A 331 -7.74 -30.60 8.97
N ASP A 332 -7.92 -30.25 10.24
CA ASP A 332 -6.90 -29.59 11.06
C ASP A 332 -5.93 -30.65 11.61
N LEU A 333 -4.64 -30.51 11.31
CA LEU A 333 -3.60 -31.44 11.76
C LEU A 333 -3.08 -31.11 13.19
N GLY A 334 -3.55 -30.01 13.79
CA GLY A 334 -3.26 -29.59 15.15
C GLY A 334 -1.92 -28.88 15.34
N ASP A 335 -1.14 -28.72 14.26
CA ASP A 335 0.18 -28.11 14.22
C ASP A 335 0.23 -26.87 13.32
N GLY A 336 -0.90 -26.19 13.16
CA GLY A 336 -1.02 -25.03 12.26
C GLY A 336 -1.11 -25.39 10.78
N SER A 337 -1.16 -26.68 10.44
CA SER A 337 -1.39 -27.14 9.07
C SER A 337 -2.78 -27.73 8.85
N TYR A 338 -3.31 -27.50 7.65
CA TYR A 338 -4.65 -27.88 7.22
C TYR A 338 -4.59 -28.64 5.91
N GLU A 339 -5.42 -29.67 5.78
CA GLU A 339 -5.57 -30.47 4.57
C GLU A 339 -7.02 -30.48 4.10
N VAL A 340 -7.21 -30.31 2.79
CA VAL A 340 -8.53 -30.32 2.15
C VAL A 340 -8.44 -31.14 0.87
N THR A 341 -9.31 -32.14 0.76
CA THR A 341 -9.46 -32.90 -0.50
C THR A 341 -10.27 -32.07 -1.48
N LEU A 342 -9.73 -31.86 -2.67
CA LEU A 342 -10.44 -31.31 -3.82
C LEU A 342 -10.73 -32.42 -4.82
N THR A 343 -11.93 -32.43 -5.41
CA THR A 343 -12.33 -33.43 -6.40
C THR A 343 -12.70 -32.76 -7.71
N GLU A 344 -12.08 -33.17 -8.81
CA GLU A 344 -12.38 -32.66 -10.15
C GLU A 344 -13.83 -32.94 -10.56
N THR A 345 -14.46 -31.94 -11.17
CA THR A 345 -15.81 -32.06 -11.76
C THR A 345 -15.78 -32.67 -13.16
N GLY A 346 -14.60 -32.82 -13.77
CA GLY A 346 -14.39 -33.25 -15.16
C GLY A 346 -14.39 -32.10 -16.19
N SER A 347 -14.52 -30.86 -15.74
CA SER A 347 -14.31 -29.65 -16.54
C SER A 347 -12.86 -29.15 -16.44
N LEU A 348 -12.39 -28.48 -17.48
CA LEU A 348 -11.10 -27.76 -17.49
C LEU A 348 -11.34 -26.30 -17.13
N GLY A 349 -10.38 -25.68 -16.46
CA GLY A 349 -10.49 -24.31 -15.99
C GLY A 349 -9.46 -23.98 -14.91
N VAL A 350 -9.65 -22.82 -14.27
CA VAL A 350 -8.81 -22.34 -13.18
C VAL A 350 -9.66 -22.13 -11.95
N ASP A 351 -9.32 -22.83 -10.87
CA ASP A 351 -9.89 -22.57 -9.57
C ASP A 351 -9.01 -21.62 -8.77
N VAL A 352 -9.63 -20.60 -8.19
CA VAL A 352 -9.00 -19.66 -7.26
C VAL A 352 -9.68 -19.83 -5.91
N PHE A 353 -8.92 -20.09 -4.86
CA PHE A 353 -9.45 -20.35 -3.52
C PHE A 353 -9.29 -19.14 -2.61
N LEU A 354 -10.37 -18.78 -1.92
CA LEU A 354 -10.37 -17.86 -0.79
C LEU A 354 -10.12 -18.66 0.49
N ILE A 355 -8.92 -18.52 1.04
CA ILE A 355 -8.51 -19.23 2.26
C ILE A 355 -8.44 -18.21 3.40
N THR A 356 -9.26 -18.40 4.44
CA THR A 356 -9.29 -17.52 5.61
C THR A 356 -8.90 -18.29 6.86
N ALA A 357 -7.96 -17.74 7.64
CA ALA A 357 -7.60 -18.23 8.96
C ALA A 357 -7.91 -17.15 10.00
N ASP A 358 -8.74 -17.48 10.99
CA ASP A 358 -9.11 -16.58 12.08
C ASP A 358 -8.70 -17.18 13.42
N ASP A 359 -7.75 -16.52 14.09
CA ASP A 359 -7.26 -16.88 15.42
C ASP A 359 -8.16 -16.40 16.57
N GLY A 360 -9.31 -15.80 16.25
CA GLY A 360 -10.25 -15.20 17.19
C GLY A 360 -9.93 -13.75 17.56
N ILE A 361 -8.87 -13.18 16.99
CA ILE A 361 -8.49 -11.77 17.16
C ILE A 361 -8.64 -11.03 15.83
N ARG A 362 -8.06 -11.56 14.74
CA ARG A 362 -8.21 -10.99 13.39
C ARG A 362 -8.17 -12.08 12.33
N PRO A 363 -9.16 -12.16 11.44
CA PRO A 363 -9.07 -13.03 10.28
C PRO A 363 -8.00 -12.53 9.31
N VAL A 364 -7.20 -13.45 8.77
CA VAL A 364 -6.28 -13.20 7.68
C VAL A 364 -6.70 -14.00 6.46
N VAL A 365 -6.65 -13.37 5.28
CA VAL A 365 -7.02 -14.00 4.02
C VAL A 365 -5.76 -14.16 3.18
N LEU A 366 -5.45 -15.38 2.78
CA LEU A 366 -4.26 -15.65 1.98
C LEU A 366 -4.45 -15.07 0.57
N PRO A 367 -3.40 -14.47 -0.05
CA PRO A 367 -3.52 -13.87 -1.37
C PRO A 367 -3.94 -14.89 -2.45
N PRO A 368 -4.90 -14.55 -3.34
CA PRO A 368 -5.52 -15.49 -4.27
C PRO A 368 -4.53 -16.09 -5.28
N ARG A 369 -3.51 -15.32 -5.70
CA ARG A 369 -2.47 -15.81 -6.63
C ARG A 369 -1.65 -16.98 -6.10
N ARG A 370 -1.63 -17.18 -4.78
CA ARG A 370 -0.95 -18.32 -4.13
C ARG A 370 -1.86 -19.50 -3.89
N ALA A 371 -3.15 -19.36 -4.15
CA ALA A 371 -4.18 -20.37 -3.94
C ALA A 371 -4.93 -20.66 -5.26
N THR A 372 -4.18 -20.85 -6.35
CA THR A 372 -4.72 -21.12 -7.69
C THR A 372 -4.37 -22.54 -8.14
N LEU A 373 -5.37 -23.28 -8.62
CA LEU A 373 -5.22 -24.61 -9.22
C LEU A 373 -5.66 -24.55 -10.69
N GLU A 374 -4.73 -24.85 -11.60
CA GLU A 374 -5.00 -24.86 -13.04
C GLU A 374 -5.22 -26.30 -13.54
N LEU A 375 -6.40 -26.57 -14.09
CA LEU A 375 -6.73 -27.83 -14.76
C LEU A 375 -6.75 -27.60 -16.28
N LEU A 376 -5.58 -27.72 -16.89
CA LEU A 376 -5.37 -27.50 -18.32
C LEU A 376 -5.31 -28.83 -19.10
N PRO A 377 -5.71 -28.84 -20.39
CA PRO A 377 -5.56 -30.03 -21.22
C PRO A 377 -4.06 -30.33 -21.41
N VAL A 378 -3.70 -31.60 -21.27
CA VAL A 378 -2.36 -32.07 -21.62
C VAL A 378 -2.16 -31.84 -23.12
N PHE A 379 -1.31 -30.89 -23.51
CA PHE A 379 -0.81 -30.88 -24.87
C PHE A 379 0.05 -32.14 -25.04
N SER A 380 -0.47 -33.11 -25.78
CA SER A 380 0.30 -34.28 -26.18
C SER A 380 1.24 -33.91 -27.32
N ASP A 381 2.36 -33.23 -27.05
CA ASP A 381 3.50 -33.28 -27.94
C ASP A 381 4.23 -34.62 -27.73
N GLY A 382 3.79 -35.60 -28.52
CA GLY A 382 4.06 -37.00 -28.34
C GLY A 382 5.54 -37.39 -28.25
N PHE A 383 5.85 -38.13 -27.20
CA PHE A 383 6.71 -39.31 -27.30
C PHE A 383 6.24 -40.33 -26.25
N GLU A 384 5.83 -41.50 -26.72
CA GLU A 384 5.53 -42.65 -25.85
C GLU A 384 6.77 -43.04 -25.05
N SER A 385 6.72 -42.89 -23.72
CA SER A 385 7.26 -43.90 -22.79
C SER A 385 6.72 -43.68 -21.36
N GLY A 386 5.61 -44.34 -21.05
CA GLY A 386 5.44 -45.07 -19.78
C GLY A 386 5.60 -44.35 -18.43
N ASP A 387 5.23 -43.07 -18.30
CA ASP A 387 5.08 -42.44 -16.97
C ASP A 387 3.75 -41.68 -16.88
N THR A 388 2.88 -42.09 -15.94
CA THR A 388 1.55 -41.51 -15.70
C THR A 388 1.58 -40.46 -14.58
N SER A 389 2.65 -39.67 -14.49
CA SER A 389 2.76 -38.63 -13.46
C SER A 389 3.38 -37.34 -13.99
N ALA A 390 2.59 -36.53 -14.68
CA ALA A 390 2.99 -35.16 -15.00
C ALA A 390 1.77 -34.24 -15.17
N TRP A 391 1.13 -33.94 -14.04
CA TRP A 391 0.31 -32.74 -13.90
C TRP A 391 1.20 -31.64 -13.33
N SER A 392 1.38 -30.54 -14.05
CA SER A 392 2.11 -29.39 -13.52
C SER A 392 1.16 -28.46 -12.79
N ALA A 393 1.25 -28.42 -11.47
CA ALA A 393 0.81 -27.26 -10.71
C ALA A 393 1.87 -26.17 -10.93
N THR A 394 1.52 -25.08 -11.62
CA THR A 394 2.38 -23.92 -11.67
C THR A 394 2.26 -23.20 -10.33
N VAL A 395 3.20 -23.46 -9.41
CA VAL A 395 3.43 -22.58 -8.26
C VAL A 395 4.34 -21.46 -8.78
N PRO A 396 3.91 -20.19 -8.79
CA PRO A 396 4.81 -19.08 -9.06
C PRO A 396 5.98 -19.02 -8.08
#